data_AF-A0AAV3R9Z9-F1
#
_entry.id   AF-A0AAV3R9Z9-F1
#
_cell.length_a   1.000
_cell.length_b   1.000
_cell.length_c   1.000
_cell.angle_alpha   90.00
_cell.angle_beta   90.00
_cell.angle_gamma   90.00
#
_symmetry.space_group_name_H-M   'P 1'
#
loop_
_entity.id
_entity.type
_entity.pdbx_description
1 polymer ?
#
loop_
_entity_poly.entity_id
_entity_poly.type
_entity_poly.pdbx_seq_one_letter_code
_entity_poly.pdbx_strand_id
1 'polypeptide(L)'
;MATSSLLYSSTSPPPLPPLPIRTRLVNNPILISSNKLNIPIIKATSPHPLFPKSPVSARPRLVNNPILICSNKLNTSTPVSVTTRLVNTFIYSNKLTTQIIKHKKTTFAATSSHNLLSKFGYRKLGLLRTNVGKTEREVDELLVGEDSAEFEFSKQKIESWVYFGGVLGVVLFVLNFVWIDNSTGFGKSFIDAVSSLTDSPEVVMLSLILIFAIVHSGLASLRDGGEKLIGERAYRVLFAGVSLPLAVSTIVYFINHRYDGMQLWQLQGVPGLHQFVWLFNFISFFFLYPSTFNLLEVAAVDKPKMHLWETGIMRITRHPQMVGQVMWCLAHTLWIGNSVAVAASVGLIGHHLFGAWNGDRRLGVRYGKAFEAVESRTSIIPFAAILDGRQKLPKDYYKEFIRLPYLTITFLTLGAYFAHPLMQAASYRLHW
;
A
#
# COMPACT_ATOMS: atom_id res chain seq x y z
N MET A 1 18.73 34.36 -57.16
CA MET A 1 18.49 32.90 -57.21
C MET A 1 18.56 32.37 -55.78
N ALA A 2 17.81 31.36 -55.35
CA ALA A 2 16.49 30.87 -55.77
C ALA A 2 16.02 29.95 -54.63
N THR A 3 14.75 30.00 -54.24
CA THR A 3 14.21 29.14 -53.18
C THR A 3 14.07 27.69 -53.66
N SER A 4 14.20 26.73 -52.75
CA SER A 4 13.55 25.43 -52.90
C SER A 4 13.08 24.92 -51.55
N SER A 5 11.82 24.51 -51.48
CA SER A 5 11.12 24.10 -50.27
C SER A 5 10.74 22.63 -50.35
N LEU A 6 11.08 21.85 -49.31
CA LEU A 6 10.56 20.49 -49.16
C LEU A 6 9.35 20.50 -48.22
N LEU A 7 8.24 19.98 -48.74
CA LEU A 7 6.93 19.96 -48.07
C LEU A 7 6.90 18.87 -46.99
N TYR A 8 6.47 19.23 -45.78
CA TYR A 8 6.18 18.27 -44.72
C TYR A 8 4.74 17.78 -44.89
N SER A 9 4.56 16.51 -45.29
CA SER A 9 3.22 15.92 -45.48
C SER A 9 2.61 15.52 -44.13
N SER A 10 1.56 16.22 -43.71
CA SER A 10 0.81 15.91 -42.49
C SER A 10 -0.15 14.73 -42.71
N THR A 11 0.26 13.54 -42.31
CA THR A 11 -0.63 12.37 -42.23
C THR A 11 -1.40 12.39 -40.92
N SER A 12 -2.68 12.80 -41.00
CA SER A 12 -3.60 12.72 -39.85
C SER A 12 -3.99 11.26 -39.59
N PRO A 13 -4.10 10.83 -38.31
CA PRO A 13 -4.61 9.49 -38.00
C PRO A 13 -6.10 9.35 -38.41
N PRO A 14 -6.57 8.14 -38.78
CA PRO A 14 -7.97 7.93 -39.14
C PRO A 14 -8.90 8.11 -37.92
N PRO A 15 -10.16 8.51 -38.12
CA PRO A 15 -11.12 8.69 -37.04
C PRO A 15 -11.50 7.35 -36.39
N LEU A 16 -11.76 7.38 -35.08
CA LEU A 16 -12.26 6.23 -34.33
C LEU A 16 -13.71 5.88 -34.75
N PRO A 17 -14.10 4.60 -34.72
CA PRO A 17 -15.49 4.19 -34.95
C PRO A 17 -16.41 4.70 -33.83
N PRO A 18 -17.69 4.97 -34.13
CA PRO A 18 -18.65 5.48 -33.14
C PRO A 18 -18.96 4.44 -32.06
N LEU A 19 -19.00 4.88 -30.81
CA LEU A 19 -19.44 4.06 -29.67
C LEU A 19 -20.95 3.77 -29.76
N PRO A 20 -21.41 2.58 -29.30
CA PRO A 20 -22.82 2.23 -29.34
C PRO A 20 -23.64 3.11 -28.38
N ILE A 21 -24.68 3.77 -28.93
CA ILE A 21 -25.60 4.62 -28.16
C ILE A 21 -26.45 3.74 -27.24
N ARG A 22 -26.06 3.65 -25.96
CA ARG A 22 -26.86 2.95 -24.94
C ARG A 22 -27.98 3.87 -24.43
N THR A 23 -29.13 3.84 -25.10
CA THR A 23 -30.33 4.60 -24.72
C THR A 23 -30.76 4.27 -23.28
N ARG A 24 -30.59 5.24 -22.37
CA ARG A 24 -31.06 5.13 -20.98
C ARG A 24 -32.58 5.35 -20.96
N LEU A 25 -33.35 4.27 -20.93
CA LEU A 25 -34.78 4.34 -20.66
C LEU A 25 -35.01 4.93 -19.25
N VAL A 26 -35.68 6.08 -19.20
CA VAL A 26 -36.13 6.70 -17.96
C VAL A 26 -37.60 6.35 -17.77
N ASN A 27 -37.90 5.55 -16.75
CA ASN A 27 -39.28 5.26 -16.36
C ASN A 27 -39.86 6.43 -15.56
N ASN A 28 -40.96 7.02 -16.04
CA ASN A 28 -42.08 7.42 -15.19
C ASN A 28 -43.38 7.53 -16.03
N PRO A 29 -44.56 7.37 -15.42
CA PRO A 29 -45.80 7.07 -16.16
C PRO A 29 -46.64 8.31 -16.51
N ILE A 30 -47.53 8.19 -17.50
CA ILE A 30 -48.91 8.68 -17.46
C ILE A 30 -49.79 8.09 -18.59
N LEU A 31 -51.07 7.96 -18.24
CA LEU A 31 -52.26 7.39 -18.89
C LEU A 31 -52.71 7.90 -20.28
N ILE A 32 -53.59 7.10 -20.93
CA ILE A 32 -54.55 7.43 -22.04
C ILE A 32 -53.90 7.65 -23.43
N SER A 33 -54.16 6.83 -24.47
CA SER A 33 -55.47 6.70 -25.14
C SER A 33 -55.56 5.48 -26.09
N SER A 34 -56.76 5.20 -26.60
CA SER A 34 -57.06 4.11 -27.53
C SER A 34 -57.03 4.52 -29.01
N ASN A 35 -56.58 3.64 -29.91
CA ASN A 35 -57.37 3.34 -31.11
C ASN A 35 -57.05 1.99 -31.78
N LYS A 36 -57.95 1.56 -32.66
CA LYS A 36 -57.96 0.25 -33.36
C LYS A 36 -57.11 0.28 -34.64
N LEU A 37 -56.61 -0.89 -35.10
CA LEU A 37 -56.90 -1.37 -36.46
C LEU A 37 -56.52 -2.85 -36.72
N ASN A 38 -57.27 -3.44 -37.65
CA ASN A 38 -57.50 -4.84 -38.01
C ASN A 38 -56.30 -5.81 -38.16
N ILE A 39 -56.59 -7.07 -37.80
CA ILE A 39 -55.96 -8.30 -38.30
C ILE A 39 -56.78 -8.84 -39.49
N PRO A 40 -56.16 -9.49 -40.49
CA PRO A 40 -56.78 -10.59 -41.22
C PRO A 40 -56.10 -11.95 -40.92
N ILE A 41 -56.89 -13.01 -40.84
CA ILE A 41 -56.46 -14.38 -40.46
C ILE A 41 -56.37 -15.28 -41.69
N ILE A 42 -55.35 -16.14 -41.78
CA ILE A 42 -55.37 -17.35 -42.62
C ILE A 42 -54.98 -18.58 -41.77
N LYS A 43 -55.78 -19.65 -41.90
CA LYS A 43 -55.62 -20.99 -41.28
C LYS A 43 -54.85 -21.94 -42.23
N ALA A 44 -54.17 -23.01 -41.78
CA ALA A 44 -53.71 -23.38 -40.42
C ALA A 44 -52.29 -24.02 -40.48
N THR A 45 -51.97 -25.32 -40.34
CA THR A 45 -52.72 -26.58 -40.09
C THR A 45 -51.75 -27.66 -39.53
N SER A 46 -52.25 -28.70 -38.84
CA SER A 46 -51.50 -29.92 -38.43
C SER A 46 -52.39 -31.17 -38.59
N PRO A 47 -51.86 -32.43 -38.59
CA PRO A 47 -51.76 -33.15 -37.29
C PRO A 47 -50.72 -34.31 -37.14
N HIS A 48 -50.38 -34.58 -35.86
CA HIS A 48 -50.07 -35.86 -35.18
C HIS A 48 -48.80 -36.74 -35.44
N PRO A 49 -48.36 -37.54 -34.42
CA PRO A 49 -47.12 -38.34 -34.42
C PRO A 49 -47.35 -39.88 -34.33
N LEU A 50 -46.25 -40.67 -34.25
CA LEU A 50 -46.29 -42.12 -33.93
C LEU A 50 -45.18 -42.59 -32.96
N PHE A 51 -45.60 -43.35 -31.94
CA PHE A 51 -44.86 -44.40 -31.20
C PHE A 51 -45.36 -45.78 -31.74
N PRO A 52 -45.08 -47.01 -31.19
CA PRO A 52 -44.34 -47.40 -29.96
C PRO A 52 -43.41 -48.64 -30.07
N LYS A 53 -42.71 -49.00 -28.97
CA LYS A 53 -42.90 -50.28 -28.21
C LYS A 53 -41.86 -50.50 -27.08
N SER A 54 -42.29 -51.22 -26.05
CA SER A 54 -41.51 -51.85 -24.96
C SER A 54 -41.89 -53.37 -24.93
N PRO A 55 -41.52 -54.26 -23.96
CA PRO A 55 -41.78 -54.12 -22.50
C PRO A 55 -40.78 -54.84 -21.53
N VAL A 56 -41.16 -54.94 -20.23
CA VAL A 56 -40.56 -55.76 -19.14
C VAL A 56 -39.20 -55.23 -18.62
N SER A 57 -38.84 -55.17 -17.32
CA SER A 57 -39.45 -55.55 -16.01
C SER A 57 -39.09 -54.45 -14.94
N ALA A 58 -39.39 -54.46 -13.62
CA ALA A 58 -40.16 -55.31 -12.69
C ALA A 58 -40.71 -54.42 -11.52
N ARG A 59 -40.92 -54.96 -10.30
CA ARG A 59 -41.44 -54.30 -9.06
C ARG A 59 -41.27 -55.24 -7.83
N PRO A 60 -41.70 -54.94 -6.57
CA PRO A 60 -42.05 -53.65 -5.91
C PRO A 60 -41.58 -53.49 -4.41
N ARG A 61 -41.69 -52.26 -3.86
CA ARG A 61 -42.38 -51.85 -2.59
C ARG A 61 -42.16 -50.30 -2.42
N LEU A 62 -43.10 -49.40 -2.06
CA LEU A 62 -44.20 -49.32 -1.06
C LEU A 62 -43.66 -49.12 0.39
N VAL A 63 -44.11 -48.16 1.24
CA VAL A 63 -45.40 -47.41 1.34
C VAL A 63 -45.23 -45.94 1.89
N ASN A 64 -46.06 -45.02 1.37
CA ASN A 64 -46.64 -43.70 1.81
C ASN A 64 -46.10 -42.79 2.96
N ASN A 65 -46.27 -41.47 2.76
CA ASN A 65 -46.46 -40.41 3.79
C ASN A 65 -47.93 -40.36 4.31
N PRO A 66 -48.28 -39.61 5.38
CA PRO A 66 -48.76 -38.22 5.17
C PRO A 66 -48.41 -37.20 6.27
N ILE A 67 -48.73 -35.93 6.00
CA ILE A 67 -48.60 -34.76 6.90
C ILE A 67 -49.86 -34.64 7.79
N LEU A 68 -49.72 -34.08 9.00
CA LEU A 68 -50.83 -33.45 9.73
C LEU A 68 -50.41 -32.13 10.38
N ILE A 69 -51.33 -31.16 10.46
CA ILE A 69 -51.15 -29.85 11.09
C ILE A 69 -52.21 -29.69 12.19
N CYS A 70 -51.83 -29.22 13.37
CA CYS A 70 -52.76 -28.55 14.27
C CYS A 70 -52.04 -27.58 15.21
N SER A 71 -52.69 -26.47 15.54
CA SER A 71 -52.18 -25.44 16.47
C SER A 71 -52.59 -25.72 17.91
N ASN A 72 -51.83 -25.21 18.87
CA ASN A 72 -52.41 -24.50 20.01
C ASN A 72 -51.44 -23.51 20.66
N LYS A 73 -51.96 -22.61 21.51
CA LYS A 73 -51.32 -21.34 21.88
C LYS A 73 -51.69 -20.95 23.32
N LEU A 74 -50.72 -20.81 24.24
CA LEU A 74 -50.67 -19.75 25.28
C LEU A 74 -49.35 -19.75 26.09
N ASN A 75 -49.27 -18.83 27.07
CA ASN A 75 -48.04 -18.33 27.72
C ASN A 75 -47.77 -18.92 29.13
N THR A 76 -46.69 -18.41 29.76
CA THR A 76 -46.26 -18.55 31.19
C THR A 76 -45.46 -19.83 31.50
N SER A 77 -44.43 -19.84 32.38
CA SER A 77 -43.77 -18.75 33.15
C SER A 77 -42.35 -19.14 33.59
N THR A 78 -41.52 -18.14 33.91
CA THR A 78 -40.31 -18.15 34.79
C THR A 78 -39.16 -19.15 34.51
N PRO A 79 -37.89 -18.69 34.43
CA PRO A 79 -36.72 -19.56 34.36
C PRO A 79 -36.30 -20.08 35.74
N VAL A 80 -35.85 -21.33 35.80
CA VAL A 80 -35.13 -21.91 36.97
C VAL A 80 -33.63 -21.98 36.66
N SER A 81 -32.80 -21.73 37.67
CA SER A 81 -31.34 -21.64 37.52
C SER A 81 -30.65 -23.00 37.36
N VAL A 82 -29.64 -23.05 36.49
CA VAL A 82 -28.61 -24.11 36.50
C VAL A 82 -27.23 -23.46 36.61
N THR A 83 -26.73 -23.40 37.84
CA THR A 83 -25.31 -23.23 38.17
C THR A 83 -24.66 -24.63 38.05
N THR A 84 -23.40 -24.87 37.67
CA THR A 84 -22.14 -24.10 37.85
C THR A 84 -21.05 -24.63 36.89
N ARG A 85 -19.88 -23.97 36.83
CA ARG A 85 -18.57 -24.45 36.31
C ARG A 85 -18.43 -24.58 34.78
N LEU A 86 -17.79 -23.61 34.14
CA LEU A 86 -16.47 -23.78 33.46
C LEU A 86 -15.92 -22.50 32.79
N VAL A 87 -15.88 -21.36 33.50
CA VAL A 87 -15.03 -20.21 33.12
C VAL A 87 -14.37 -19.64 34.37
N ASN A 88 -13.12 -20.02 34.64
CA ASN A 88 -12.38 -19.46 35.79
C ASN A 88 -10.85 -19.51 35.62
N THR A 89 -10.34 -19.10 34.45
CA THR A 89 -8.89 -19.13 34.13
C THR A 89 -8.40 -17.86 33.42
N PHE A 90 -9.08 -16.72 33.59
CA PHE A 90 -8.69 -15.45 32.95
C PHE A 90 -8.79 -14.18 33.83
N ILE A 91 -8.70 -14.34 35.15
CA ILE A 91 -8.53 -13.20 36.09
C ILE A 91 -7.36 -13.50 37.06
N TYR A 92 -6.10 -13.44 36.57
CA TYR A 92 -4.94 -13.43 37.47
C TYR A 92 -3.65 -12.78 36.91
N SER A 93 -3.74 -11.64 36.24
CA SER A 93 -2.58 -10.74 36.07
C SER A 93 -2.98 -9.29 35.77
N ASN A 94 -3.58 -8.59 36.75
CA ASN A 94 -3.72 -7.14 36.68
C ASN A 94 -3.74 -6.49 38.08
N LYS A 95 -2.64 -6.65 38.83
CA LYS A 95 -2.51 -6.09 40.18
C LYS A 95 -1.08 -5.70 40.57
N LEU A 96 -0.34 -5.06 39.64
CA LEU A 96 0.99 -4.52 39.94
C LEU A 96 1.37 -3.23 39.17
N THR A 97 0.50 -2.20 39.20
CA THR A 97 0.92 -0.78 39.04
C THR A 97 -0.07 0.13 39.77
N THR A 98 0.12 0.34 41.08
CA THR A 98 -0.59 1.38 41.83
C THR A 98 0.25 1.87 43.01
N GLN A 99 1.30 2.63 42.71
CA GLN A 99 2.02 3.46 43.68
C GLN A 99 2.68 4.65 42.95
N ILE A 100 2.74 5.81 43.62
CA ILE A 100 3.49 7.02 43.23
C ILE A 100 3.21 7.57 41.81
N ILE A 101 2.07 8.23 41.64
CA ILE A 101 2.00 9.46 40.81
C ILE A 101 1.77 10.62 41.77
N LYS A 102 2.82 11.40 42.06
CA LYS A 102 2.72 12.59 42.90
C LYS A 102 2.57 13.82 42.01
N HIS A 103 1.36 14.36 41.92
CA HIS A 103 1.10 15.61 41.20
C HIS A 103 2.05 16.73 41.67
N LYS A 104 2.65 17.44 40.71
CA LYS A 104 3.14 18.80 40.94
C LYS A 104 2.67 19.68 39.79
N LYS A 105 1.64 20.50 40.04
CA LYS A 105 1.29 21.62 39.16
C LYS A 105 2.45 22.61 39.19
N THR A 106 2.99 22.99 38.04
CA THR A 106 3.87 24.15 37.90
C THR A 106 3.10 25.25 37.19
N THR A 107 2.55 26.17 37.98
CA THR A 107 2.00 27.44 37.51
C THR A 107 3.07 28.22 36.76
N PHE A 108 2.74 28.84 35.63
CA PHE A 108 3.60 29.87 35.05
C PHE A 108 3.62 31.10 35.97
N ALA A 109 4.81 31.48 36.42
CA ALA A 109 5.06 32.74 37.10
C ALA A 109 6.37 33.32 36.55
N ALA A 110 6.32 34.56 36.05
CA ALA A 110 7.50 35.25 35.53
C ALA A 110 8.20 36.00 36.67
N THR A 111 9.51 35.80 36.81
CA THR A 111 10.35 36.62 37.69
C THR A 111 11.72 36.83 37.06
N SER A 112 12.12 38.10 36.96
CA SER A 112 13.49 38.49 36.62
C SER A 112 14.41 38.25 37.81
N SER A 113 15.67 37.92 37.55
CA SER A 113 16.76 38.17 38.51
C SER A 113 18.11 38.24 37.81
N HIS A 114 18.91 39.23 38.20
CA HIS A 114 20.31 39.42 37.78
C HIS A 114 21.28 38.47 38.49
N ASN A 115 22.48 38.36 37.93
CA ASN A 115 23.76 38.08 38.60
C ASN A 115 23.87 36.84 39.50
N LEU A 116 24.68 35.87 39.07
CA LEU A 116 25.71 35.32 39.97
C LEU A 116 26.92 34.77 39.20
N LEU A 117 28.05 35.46 39.36
CA LEU A 117 29.37 34.97 38.94
C LEU A 117 29.92 34.01 39.98
N SER A 118 30.53 32.91 39.56
CA SER A 118 31.94 32.57 39.84
C SER A 118 32.25 31.09 39.60
N LYS A 119 33.57 30.77 39.53
CA LYS A 119 34.16 29.43 39.57
C LYS A 119 33.75 28.46 38.45
N PHE A 120 34.48 28.52 37.34
CA PHE A 120 35.44 27.44 37.05
C PHE A 120 36.73 28.02 36.44
N GLY A 121 37.85 27.32 36.60
CA GLY A 121 39.19 27.90 36.48
C GLY A 121 39.76 28.00 35.07
N TYR A 122 40.57 29.03 34.83
CA TYR A 122 41.34 29.20 33.59
C TYR A 122 42.38 28.08 33.39
N ARG A 123 42.45 27.52 32.17
CA ARG A 123 43.72 27.02 31.61
C ARG A 123 43.93 27.47 30.17
N LYS A 124 44.79 28.49 30.04
CA LYS A 124 45.71 28.74 28.92
C LYS A 124 45.10 28.81 27.51
N LEU A 125 44.47 29.95 27.20
CA LEU A 125 44.13 30.34 25.82
C LEU A 125 45.43 30.63 25.03
N GLY A 126 45.86 29.70 24.18
CA GLY A 126 46.94 29.90 23.23
C GLY A 126 46.42 30.53 21.94
N LEU A 127 46.67 31.82 21.73
CA LEU A 127 46.21 32.53 20.54
C LEU A 127 47.21 32.39 19.39
N LEU A 128 46.87 31.67 18.31
CA LEU A 128 47.32 32.01 16.95
C LEU A 128 46.55 31.26 15.82
N ARG A 129 46.39 31.96 14.69
CA ARG A 129 46.38 31.45 13.31
C ARG A 129 45.24 30.50 12.87
N THR A 130 44.18 31.13 12.35
CA THR A 130 43.45 30.78 11.11
C THR A 130 43.55 29.34 10.58
N ASN A 131 42.44 28.59 10.65
CA ASN A 131 42.22 27.40 9.81
C ASN A 131 40.78 27.36 9.29
N VAL A 132 40.54 28.11 8.20
CA VAL A 132 39.35 27.92 7.36
C VAL A 132 39.56 26.61 6.61
N GLY A 133 39.03 25.52 7.17
CA GLY A 133 39.31 24.15 6.69
C GLY A 133 38.89 23.01 7.63
N LYS A 134 38.57 23.30 8.90
CA LYS A 134 37.85 22.36 9.80
C LYS A 134 36.35 22.66 9.79
N THR A 135 35.55 21.82 9.14
CA THR A 135 34.10 21.72 9.41
C THR A 135 33.44 20.48 8.81
N GLU A 136 33.90 19.98 7.66
CA GLU A 136 33.19 18.91 6.93
C GLU A 136 33.54 17.50 7.42
N ARG A 137 34.83 17.10 7.41
CA ARG A 137 35.27 15.78 7.92
C ARG A 137 34.83 15.50 9.37
N GLU A 138 34.85 16.52 10.22
CA GLU A 138 34.50 16.43 11.65
C GLU A 138 32.97 16.29 11.88
N VAL A 139 32.14 16.42 10.82
CA VAL A 139 30.70 16.12 10.85
C VAL A 139 30.41 14.71 10.36
N ASP A 140 31.10 14.24 9.31
CA ASP A 140 30.97 12.84 8.85
C ASP A 140 31.52 11.86 9.90
N GLU A 141 32.62 12.22 10.59
CA GLU A 141 33.17 11.46 11.74
C GLU A 141 32.23 11.39 12.97
N LEU A 142 31.07 12.08 12.95
CA LEU A 142 30.05 12.08 14.02
C LEU A 142 28.74 11.37 13.65
N LEU A 143 28.59 10.88 12.41
CA LEU A 143 27.43 10.10 12.00
C LEU A 143 27.52 8.66 12.52
N VAL A 144 26.36 8.04 12.76
CA VAL A 144 26.22 6.66 13.25
C VAL A 144 25.51 5.79 12.22
N GLY A 145 24.65 6.39 11.39
CA GLY A 145 24.06 5.76 10.22
C GLY A 145 24.96 5.82 8.97
N GLU A 146 24.74 4.85 8.09
CA GLU A 146 25.32 4.67 6.77
C GLU A 146 24.84 5.75 5.77
N ASP A 147 25.55 5.87 4.65
CA ASP A 147 25.22 6.78 3.55
C ASP A 147 24.10 6.19 2.65
N SER A 148 23.00 6.93 2.45
CA SER A 148 21.86 6.47 1.64
C SER A 148 22.06 6.71 0.14
N ALA A 149 21.59 5.77 -0.68
CA ALA A 149 21.80 5.74 -2.13
C ALA A 149 23.27 5.72 -2.60
N GLU A 150 24.24 5.43 -1.72
CA GLU A 150 25.62 5.18 -2.12
C GLU A 150 25.67 3.99 -3.09
N PHE A 151 26.42 4.14 -4.19
CA PHE A 151 26.57 3.09 -5.20
C PHE A 151 27.96 3.15 -5.84
N GLU A 152 28.87 2.33 -5.34
CA GLU A 152 30.20 2.16 -5.89
C GLU A 152 30.22 1.05 -6.95
N PHE A 153 30.48 1.42 -8.22
CA PHE A 153 30.68 0.48 -9.33
C PHE A 153 31.83 -0.52 -9.06
N SER A 154 32.90 -0.07 -8.40
CA SER A 154 34.06 -0.87 -7.98
C SER A 154 33.72 -2.02 -7.03
N LYS A 155 32.62 -1.90 -6.26
CA LYS A 155 32.14 -2.94 -5.34
C LYS A 155 31.13 -3.90 -5.99
N GLN A 156 30.68 -3.63 -7.22
CA GLN A 156 29.69 -4.46 -7.91
C GLN A 156 30.30 -5.68 -8.59
N LYS A 157 29.64 -6.84 -8.47
CA LYS A 157 29.96 -8.05 -9.24
C LYS A 157 28.89 -8.30 -10.29
N ILE A 158 29.29 -8.43 -11.56
CA ILE A 158 28.35 -8.73 -12.67
C ILE A 158 27.58 -10.03 -12.39
N GLU A 159 28.25 -11.03 -11.81
CA GLU A 159 27.64 -12.30 -11.37
C GLU A 159 26.45 -12.10 -10.43
N SER A 160 26.54 -11.18 -9.45
CA SER A 160 25.43 -10.88 -8.54
C SER A 160 24.24 -10.27 -9.27
N TRP A 161 24.46 -9.46 -10.31
CA TRP A 161 23.41 -8.85 -11.12
C TRP A 161 22.76 -9.86 -12.09
N VAL A 162 23.53 -10.82 -12.62
CA VAL A 162 22.99 -11.96 -13.40
C VAL A 162 22.15 -12.86 -12.49
N TYR A 163 22.65 -13.19 -11.30
CA TYR A 163 21.92 -13.99 -10.32
C TYR A 163 20.66 -13.27 -9.80
N PHE A 164 20.71 -11.95 -9.59
CA PHE A 164 19.54 -11.11 -9.31
C PHE A 164 18.48 -11.23 -10.41
N GLY A 165 18.87 -11.14 -11.68
CA GLY A 165 17.96 -11.34 -12.81
C GLY A 165 17.30 -12.72 -12.80
N GLY A 166 18.07 -13.77 -12.52
CA GLY A 166 17.56 -15.14 -12.38
C GLY A 166 16.57 -15.29 -11.21
N VAL A 167 16.92 -14.81 -10.02
CA VAL A 167 16.05 -14.86 -8.83
C VAL A 167 14.77 -14.05 -9.06
N LEU A 168 14.86 -12.86 -9.63
CA LEU A 168 13.70 -12.02 -9.96
C LEU A 168 12.78 -12.72 -10.97
N GLY A 169 13.35 -13.33 -12.01
CA GLY A 169 12.59 -14.12 -12.99
C GLY A 169 11.85 -15.30 -12.37
N VAL A 170 12.51 -16.06 -11.49
CA VAL A 170 11.87 -17.18 -10.76
C VAL A 170 10.78 -16.68 -9.81
N VAL A 171 11.01 -15.62 -9.04
CA VAL A 171 10.02 -15.06 -8.11
C VAL A 171 8.79 -14.55 -8.87
N LEU A 172 8.98 -13.84 -10.00
CA LEU A 172 7.86 -13.37 -10.82
C LEU A 172 7.11 -14.52 -11.51
N PHE A 173 7.81 -15.55 -11.98
CA PHE A 173 7.17 -16.75 -12.55
C PHE A 173 6.32 -17.50 -11.51
N VAL A 174 6.87 -17.74 -10.31
CA VAL A 174 6.15 -18.42 -9.22
C VAL A 174 4.98 -17.57 -8.73
N LEU A 175 5.15 -16.25 -8.57
CA LEU A 175 4.06 -15.33 -8.22
C LEU A 175 2.96 -15.33 -9.29
N ASN A 176 3.32 -15.40 -10.57
CA ASN A 176 2.34 -15.52 -11.64
C ASN A 176 1.57 -16.85 -11.53
N PHE A 177 2.27 -17.98 -11.56
CA PHE A 177 1.66 -19.31 -11.58
C PHE A 177 0.85 -19.65 -10.31
N VAL A 178 1.35 -19.29 -9.12
CA VAL A 178 0.73 -19.67 -7.84
C VAL A 178 -0.32 -18.64 -7.38
N TRP A 179 -0.32 -17.42 -7.92
CA TRP A 179 -1.22 -16.35 -7.43
C TRP A 179 -1.95 -15.55 -8.51
N ILE A 180 -1.25 -15.02 -9.52
CA ILE A 180 -1.85 -14.06 -10.45
C ILE A 180 -2.67 -14.73 -11.57
N ASP A 181 -2.22 -15.87 -12.07
CA ASP A 181 -2.85 -16.55 -13.20
C ASP A 181 -4.24 -17.10 -12.83
N ASN A 182 -5.27 -16.75 -13.59
CA ASN A 182 -6.66 -17.15 -13.31
C ASN A 182 -6.96 -18.64 -13.51
N SER A 183 -6.06 -19.42 -14.11
CA SER A 183 -6.24 -20.86 -14.32
C SER A 183 -5.50 -21.74 -13.31
N THR A 184 -4.46 -21.20 -12.66
CA THR A 184 -3.58 -21.94 -11.75
C THR A 184 -3.37 -21.29 -10.37
N GLY A 185 -3.62 -19.99 -10.26
CA GLY A 185 -3.30 -19.18 -9.08
C GLY A 185 -4.47 -18.93 -8.13
N PHE A 186 -4.15 -18.77 -6.84
CA PHE A 186 -5.13 -18.58 -5.77
C PHE A 186 -5.64 -17.14 -5.63
N GLY A 187 -5.07 -16.15 -6.34
CA GLY A 187 -5.36 -14.73 -6.15
C GLY A 187 -6.82 -14.36 -6.41
N LYS A 188 -7.45 -14.95 -7.44
CA LYS A 188 -8.88 -14.76 -7.67
C LYS A 188 -9.72 -15.33 -6.52
N SER A 189 -9.45 -16.55 -6.08
CA SER A 189 -10.19 -17.19 -4.98
C SER A 189 -10.03 -16.44 -3.64
N PHE A 190 -8.86 -15.84 -3.40
CA PHE A 190 -8.65 -14.95 -2.25
C PHE A 190 -9.49 -13.68 -2.33
N ILE A 191 -9.54 -13.02 -3.49
CA ILE A 191 -10.40 -11.84 -3.71
C ILE A 191 -11.87 -12.21 -3.60
N ASP A 192 -12.33 -13.27 -4.28
CA ASP A 192 -13.71 -13.77 -4.22
C ASP A 192 -14.14 -14.03 -2.76
N ALA A 193 -13.26 -14.62 -1.95
CA ALA A 193 -13.53 -14.89 -0.54
C ALA A 193 -13.67 -13.61 0.31
N VAL A 194 -12.83 -12.59 0.11
CA VAL A 194 -12.96 -11.31 0.84
C VAL A 194 -14.18 -10.52 0.35
N SER A 195 -14.44 -10.50 -0.96
CA SER A 195 -15.62 -9.87 -1.56
C SER A 195 -16.93 -10.53 -1.14
N SER A 196 -16.95 -11.84 -0.85
CA SER A 196 -18.15 -12.56 -0.38
C SER A 196 -18.70 -12.06 0.97
N LEU A 197 -17.95 -11.22 1.68
CA LEU A 197 -18.33 -10.66 2.99
C LEU A 197 -19.20 -9.39 2.87
N THR A 198 -19.20 -8.69 1.73
CA THR A 198 -19.87 -7.38 1.58
C THR A 198 -19.93 -6.89 0.13
N ASP A 199 -21.06 -6.33 -0.28
CA ASP A 199 -21.24 -5.71 -1.61
C ASP A 199 -20.56 -4.33 -1.75
N SER A 200 -19.98 -3.76 -0.67
CA SER A 200 -19.31 -2.45 -0.72
C SER A 200 -17.83 -2.59 -1.11
N PRO A 201 -17.41 -2.04 -2.27
CA PRO A 201 -16.00 -2.10 -2.68
C PRO A 201 -15.08 -1.32 -1.74
N GLU A 202 -15.59 -0.31 -1.03
CA GLU A 202 -14.84 0.40 0.02
C GLU A 202 -14.49 -0.51 1.20
N VAL A 203 -15.43 -1.36 1.64
CA VAL A 203 -15.21 -2.29 2.76
C VAL A 203 -14.34 -3.47 2.33
N VAL A 204 -14.49 -3.98 1.10
CA VAL A 204 -13.53 -4.96 0.54
C VAL A 204 -12.13 -4.37 0.46
N MET A 205 -11.98 -3.17 -0.09
CA MET A 205 -10.71 -2.46 -0.22
C MET A 205 -10.01 -2.27 1.13
N LEU A 206 -10.74 -1.80 2.15
CA LEU A 206 -10.23 -1.65 3.51
C LEU A 206 -9.88 -3.00 4.15
N SER A 207 -10.64 -4.07 3.86
CA SER A 207 -10.37 -5.42 4.37
C SER A 207 -9.10 -6.02 3.76
N LEU A 208 -8.88 -5.86 2.45
CA LEU A 208 -7.64 -6.27 1.77
C LEU A 208 -6.43 -5.52 2.33
N ILE A 209 -6.52 -4.20 2.51
CA ILE A 209 -5.46 -3.40 3.13
C ILE A 209 -5.22 -3.83 4.58
N LEU A 210 -6.26 -4.15 5.36
CA LEU A 210 -6.12 -4.61 6.74
C LEU A 210 -5.42 -5.98 6.81
N ILE A 211 -5.80 -6.94 5.96
CA ILE A 211 -5.15 -8.26 5.86
C ILE A 211 -3.67 -8.07 5.50
N PHE A 212 -3.37 -7.28 4.46
CA PHE A 212 -1.99 -6.95 4.08
C PHE A 212 -1.24 -6.29 5.24
N ALA A 213 -1.81 -5.26 5.87
CA ALA A 213 -1.16 -4.50 6.93
C ALA A 213 -0.85 -5.37 8.16
N ILE A 214 -1.76 -6.26 8.57
CA ILE A 214 -1.55 -7.21 9.67
C ILE A 214 -0.41 -8.17 9.33
N VAL A 215 -0.47 -8.82 8.15
CA VAL A 215 0.50 -9.84 7.77
C VAL A 215 1.89 -9.24 7.53
N HIS A 216 1.98 -8.17 6.72
CA HIS A 216 3.22 -7.48 6.40
C HIS A 216 3.89 -6.88 7.65
N SER A 217 3.13 -6.17 8.50
CA SER A 217 3.67 -5.57 9.72
C SER A 217 3.97 -6.59 10.82
N GLY A 218 3.18 -7.68 10.87
CA GLY A 218 3.41 -8.81 11.76
C GLY A 218 4.71 -9.52 11.43
N LEU A 219 4.89 -9.94 10.17
CA LEU A 219 6.14 -10.53 9.68
C LEU A 219 7.33 -9.57 9.78
N ALA A 220 7.13 -8.25 9.64
CA ALA A 220 8.18 -7.27 9.90
C ALA A 220 8.59 -7.25 11.38
N SER A 221 7.63 -7.40 12.29
CA SER A 221 7.85 -7.39 13.75
C SER A 221 8.43 -8.70 14.29
N LEU A 222 8.12 -9.83 13.64
CA LEU A 222 8.66 -11.16 13.96
C LEU A 222 10.09 -11.40 13.44
N ARG A 223 10.62 -10.48 12.61
CA ARG A 223 11.95 -10.61 11.95
C ARG A 223 13.08 -10.98 12.91
N ASP A 224 13.20 -10.30 14.05
CA ASP A 224 14.27 -10.53 15.03
C ASP A 224 14.26 -11.95 15.66
N GLY A 225 13.11 -12.63 15.63
CA GLY A 225 12.96 -14.02 16.04
C GLY A 225 13.12 -14.99 14.87
N GLY A 226 12.42 -14.74 13.76
CA GLY A 226 12.45 -15.61 12.59
C GLY A 226 13.82 -15.73 11.92
N GLU A 227 14.59 -14.64 11.87
CA GLU A 227 15.98 -14.67 11.37
C GLU A 227 16.89 -15.60 12.20
N LYS A 228 16.61 -15.78 13.50
CA LYS A 228 17.35 -16.70 14.37
C LYS A 228 16.93 -18.17 14.21
N LEU A 229 15.72 -18.41 13.68
CA LEU A 229 15.15 -19.75 13.50
C LEU A 229 15.47 -20.34 12.12
N ILE A 230 15.41 -19.53 11.06
CA ILE A 230 15.59 -20.01 9.67
C ILE A 230 16.66 -19.25 8.86
N GLY A 231 17.32 -18.24 9.44
CA GLY A 231 18.31 -17.40 8.75
C GLY A 231 17.70 -16.27 7.92
N GLU A 232 18.48 -15.23 7.65
CA GLU A 232 17.99 -13.96 7.09
C GLU A 232 17.50 -14.09 5.65
N ARG A 233 18.15 -14.94 4.83
CA ARG A 233 17.71 -15.21 3.45
C ARG A 233 16.37 -15.95 3.41
N ALA A 234 16.21 -17.04 4.18
CA ALA A 234 14.96 -17.79 4.19
C ALA A 234 13.81 -16.94 4.78
N TYR A 235 14.09 -16.13 5.82
CA TYR A 235 13.10 -15.20 6.35
C TYR A 235 12.72 -14.10 5.35
N ARG A 236 13.67 -13.56 4.57
CA ARG A 236 13.37 -12.62 3.48
C ARG A 236 12.49 -13.26 2.41
N VAL A 237 12.76 -14.51 2.01
CA VAL A 237 11.96 -15.24 1.02
C VAL A 237 10.55 -15.51 1.54
N LEU A 238 10.39 -15.94 2.80
CA LEU A 238 9.06 -16.12 3.42
C LEU A 238 8.31 -14.79 3.51
N PHE A 239 8.97 -13.73 3.97
CA PHE A 239 8.40 -12.38 4.09
C PHE A 239 7.89 -11.87 2.74
N ALA A 240 8.69 -11.99 1.69
CA ALA A 240 8.34 -11.54 0.34
C ALA A 240 7.27 -12.45 -0.30
N GLY A 241 7.42 -13.76 -0.17
CA GLY A 241 6.51 -14.77 -0.73
C GLY A 241 5.09 -14.72 -0.14
N VAL A 242 4.90 -14.16 1.05
CA VAL A 242 3.57 -13.87 1.62
C VAL A 242 3.13 -12.42 1.34
N SER A 243 4.04 -11.44 1.42
CA SER A 243 3.68 -10.02 1.25
C SER A 243 3.33 -9.65 -0.20
N LEU A 244 4.05 -10.19 -1.19
CA LEU A 244 3.86 -9.85 -2.60
C LEU A 244 2.49 -10.31 -3.14
N PRO A 245 2.01 -11.55 -2.89
CA PRO A 245 0.65 -11.95 -3.19
C PRO A 245 -0.43 -10.99 -2.68
N LEU A 246 -0.38 -10.65 -1.39
CA LEU A 246 -1.36 -9.79 -0.73
C LEU A 246 -1.30 -8.35 -1.27
N ALA A 247 -0.11 -7.83 -1.52
CA ALA A 247 0.08 -6.51 -2.14
C ALA A 247 -0.49 -6.47 -3.57
N VAL A 248 -0.20 -7.47 -4.40
CA VAL A 248 -0.71 -7.55 -5.77
C VAL A 248 -2.23 -7.68 -5.79
N SER A 249 -2.83 -8.55 -4.96
CA SER A 249 -4.29 -8.62 -4.81
C SER A 249 -4.92 -7.28 -4.42
N THR A 250 -4.32 -6.56 -3.47
CA THR A 250 -4.79 -5.23 -3.05
C THR A 250 -4.69 -4.21 -4.19
N ILE A 251 -3.59 -4.20 -4.96
CA ILE A 251 -3.36 -3.27 -6.07
C ILE A 251 -4.28 -3.57 -7.27
N VAL A 252 -4.43 -4.83 -7.66
CA VAL A 252 -5.29 -5.25 -8.78
C VAL A 252 -6.76 -4.95 -8.46
N TYR A 253 -7.23 -5.31 -7.26
CA TYR A 253 -8.58 -5.00 -6.81
C TYR A 253 -8.85 -3.49 -6.89
N PHE A 254 -7.94 -2.68 -6.35
CA PHE A 254 -8.04 -1.21 -6.44
C PHE A 254 -8.12 -0.73 -7.89
N ILE A 255 -7.23 -1.19 -8.76
CA ILE A 255 -7.20 -0.75 -10.17
C ILE A 255 -8.50 -1.10 -10.88
N ASN A 256 -9.05 -2.30 -10.65
CA ASN A 256 -10.28 -2.74 -11.30
C ASN A 256 -11.50 -1.95 -10.78
N HIS A 257 -11.60 -1.73 -9.47
CA HIS A 257 -12.72 -1.02 -8.83
C HIS A 257 -12.52 0.50 -8.70
N ARG A 258 -11.47 1.06 -9.33
CA ARG A 258 -11.04 2.47 -9.11
C ARG A 258 -12.08 3.54 -9.45
N TYR A 259 -13.12 3.21 -10.22
CA TYR A 259 -14.21 4.13 -10.58
C TYR A 259 -15.57 3.74 -10.00
N ASP A 260 -15.60 2.76 -9.09
CA ASP A 260 -16.82 2.35 -8.40
C ASP A 260 -17.11 3.24 -7.17
N GLY A 261 -18.18 2.92 -6.45
CA GLY A 261 -18.64 3.71 -5.31
C GLY A 261 -19.27 5.04 -5.72
N MET A 262 -19.21 6.03 -4.83
CA MET A 262 -19.79 7.35 -5.01
C MET A 262 -18.72 8.36 -5.45
N GLN A 263 -18.96 9.05 -6.58
CA GLN A 263 -18.17 10.20 -6.99
C GLN A 263 -18.39 11.36 -6.00
N LEU A 264 -17.30 11.89 -5.44
CA LEU A 264 -17.28 12.97 -4.44
C LEU A 264 -16.89 14.31 -5.07
N TRP A 265 -15.96 14.31 -6.03
CA TRP A 265 -15.59 15.46 -6.85
C TRP A 265 -15.05 15.02 -8.22
N GLN A 266 -15.12 15.91 -9.22
CA GLN A 266 -14.65 15.66 -10.58
C GLN A 266 -13.84 16.88 -11.05
N LEU A 267 -12.51 16.79 -10.95
CA LEU A 267 -11.60 17.94 -11.13
C LEU A 267 -10.64 17.80 -12.31
N GLN A 268 -10.68 16.70 -13.06
CA GLN A 268 -9.73 16.37 -14.13
C GLN A 268 -9.78 17.34 -15.33
N GLY A 269 -10.85 18.13 -15.44
CA GLY A 269 -10.98 19.24 -16.39
C GLY A 269 -10.41 20.59 -15.91
N VAL A 270 -9.92 20.68 -14.67
CA VAL A 270 -9.32 21.91 -14.12
C VAL A 270 -7.93 22.13 -14.75
N PRO A 271 -7.67 23.29 -15.38
CA PRO A 271 -6.36 23.58 -15.97
C PRO A 271 -5.21 23.45 -14.97
N GLY A 272 -4.15 22.75 -15.36
CA GLY A 272 -2.97 22.51 -14.51
C GLY A 272 -3.10 21.35 -13.52
N LEU A 273 -4.29 20.80 -13.25
CA LEU A 273 -4.43 19.73 -12.24
C LEU A 273 -3.65 18.48 -12.61
N HIS A 274 -3.71 18.04 -13.88
CA HIS A 274 -2.96 16.87 -14.33
C HIS A 274 -1.45 17.03 -14.09
N GLN A 275 -0.90 18.20 -14.43
CA GLN A 275 0.50 18.56 -14.21
C GLN A 275 0.84 18.59 -12.71
N PHE A 276 -0.05 19.10 -11.87
CA PHE A 276 0.11 19.09 -10.41
C PHE A 276 0.13 17.68 -9.83
N VAL A 277 -0.87 16.84 -10.10
CA VAL A 277 -0.90 15.46 -9.55
C VAL A 277 0.21 14.58 -10.15
N TRP A 278 0.62 14.83 -11.38
CA TRP A 278 1.78 14.17 -12.00
C TRP A 278 3.07 14.54 -11.28
N LEU A 279 3.33 15.83 -11.05
CA LEU A 279 4.53 16.30 -10.35
C LEU A 279 4.55 15.84 -8.89
N PHE A 280 3.41 15.85 -8.21
CA PHE A 280 3.28 15.39 -6.83
C PHE A 280 3.54 13.88 -6.71
N ASN A 281 3.02 13.07 -7.65
CA ASN A 281 3.34 11.65 -7.76
C ASN A 281 4.82 11.42 -8.12
N PHE A 282 5.40 12.20 -9.03
CA PHE A 282 6.81 12.10 -9.42
C PHE A 282 7.72 12.33 -8.21
N ILE A 283 7.47 13.38 -7.42
CA ILE A 283 8.20 13.62 -6.17
C ILE A 283 7.95 12.50 -5.16
N SER A 284 6.72 11.98 -5.06
CA SER A 284 6.39 10.88 -4.13
C SER A 284 7.23 9.61 -4.36
N PHE A 285 7.62 9.32 -5.62
CA PHE A 285 8.46 8.16 -5.94
C PHE A 285 9.89 8.30 -5.38
N PHE A 286 10.45 9.51 -5.34
CA PHE A 286 11.75 9.78 -4.69
C PHE A 286 11.70 9.53 -3.17
N PHE A 287 10.51 9.61 -2.57
CA PHE A 287 10.28 9.26 -1.15
C PHE A 287 9.91 7.77 -0.96
N LEU A 288 9.26 7.10 -1.91
CA LEU A 288 8.87 5.67 -1.80
C LEU A 288 10.05 4.69 -1.92
N TYR A 289 10.86 4.84 -2.98
CA TYR A 289 11.89 3.86 -3.36
C TYR A 289 13.24 3.88 -2.62
N PRO A 290 13.57 4.80 -1.69
CA PRO A 290 14.72 4.66 -0.78
C PRO A 290 14.75 3.35 0.01
N SER A 291 13.57 2.76 0.26
CA SER A 291 13.40 1.41 0.80
C SER A 291 14.06 0.30 -0.02
N THR A 292 14.47 0.59 -1.27
CA THR A 292 14.98 -0.38 -2.25
C THR A 292 16.42 -0.11 -2.73
N PHE A 293 17.15 0.87 -2.17
CA PHE A 293 18.50 1.23 -2.65
C PHE A 293 19.47 0.04 -2.75
N ASN A 294 19.42 -0.90 -1.80
CA ASN A 294 20.22 -2.13 -1.81
C ASN A 294 19.45 -3.30 -2.44
N LEU A 295 19.17 -3.22 -3.76
CA LEU A 295 18.37 -4.18 -4.51
C LEU A 295 18.80 -5.65 -4.33
N LEU A 296 20.10 -5.92 -4.25
CA LEU A 296 20.64 -7.27 -4.05
C LEU A 296 20.26 -7.85 -2.67
N GLU A 297 20.15 -7.03 -1.62
CA GLU A 297 19.64 -7.45 -0.30
C GLU A 297 18.11 -7.58 -0.24
N VAL A 298 17.39 -6.80 -1.04
CA VAL A 298 15.94 -6.91 -1.19
C VAL A 298 15.58 -8.26 -1.82
N ALA A 299 16.32 -8.66 -2.86
CA ALA A 299 16.17 -9.94 -3.55
C ALA A 299 16.87 -11.14 -2.86
N ALA A 300 17.43 -10.96 -1.66
CA ALA A 300 18.19 -11.98 -0.90
C ALA A 300 19.45 -12.54 -1.60
N VAL A 301 19.89 -11.90 -2.69
CA VAL A 301 21.16 -12.20 -3.39
C VAL A 301 22.32 -11.92 -2.45
N ASP A 302 22.42 -10.68 -1.96
CA ASP A 302 23.26 -10.35 -0.82
C ASP A 302 22.52 -10.65 0.48
N LYS A 303 23.28 -10.79 1.58
CA LYS A 303 22.70 -11.13 2.89
C LYS A 303 21.81 -9.97 3.37
N PRO A 304 20.49 -10.15 3.55
CA PRO A 304 19.60 -9.05 3.94
C PRO A 304 19.92 -8.57 5.36
N LYS A 305 20.28 -7.29 5.53
CA LYS A 305 20.42 -6.66 6.85
C LYS A 305 19.26 -5.69 7.14
N MET A 306 19.46 -4.83 8.14
CA MET A 306 18.76 -3.56 8.28
C MET A 306 19.85 -2.49 8.38
N HIS A 307 19.51 -1.28 7.94
CA HIS A 307 20.41 -0.14 7.94
C HIS A 307 19.91 0.90 8.94
N LEU A 308 20.85 1.68 9.48
CA LEU A 308 20.58 3.02 9.95
C LEU A 308 21.13 3.96 8.86
N TRP A 309 20.36 4.94 8.40
CA TRP A 309 20.80 5.91 7.39
C TRP A 309 20.58 7.33 7.90
N GLU A 310 21.54 8.22 7.66
CA GLU A 310 21.46 9.63 8.11
C GLU A 310 21.63 10.68 7.00
N THR A 311 21.91 10.27 5.77
CA THR A 311 22.21 11.16 4.64
C THR A 311 21.11 11.12 3.54
N GLY A 312 21.18 12.00 2.55
CA GLY A 312 20.25 12.06 1.42
C GLY A 312 18.82 12.35 1.87
N ILE A 313 17.85 11.62 1.32
CA ILE A 313 16.43 11.73 1.69
C ILE A 313 16.19 11.58 3.21
N MET A 314 17.07 10.87 3.94
CA MET A 314 16.96 10.65 5.38
C MET A 314 17.25 11.91 6.20
N ARG A 315 17.97 12.89 5.61
CA ARG A 315 18.09 14.25 6.18
C ARG A 315 16.76 15.00 6.15
N ILE A 316 15.90 14.71 5.16
CA ILE A 316 14.57 15.32 5.04
C ILE A 316 13.59 14.63 6.00
N THR A 317 13.51 13.29 5.99
CA THR A 317 12.72 12.52 6.96
C THR A 317 13.27 11.10 7.13
N ARG A 318 13.21 10.58 8.36
CA ARG A 318 13.57 9.19 8.69
C ARG A 318 12.60 8.16 8.11
N HIS A 319 11.39 8.57 7.71
CA HIS A 319 10.37 7.69 7.11
C HIS A 319 9.97 8.15 5.72
N PRO A 320 10.89 8.15 4.74
CA PRO A 320 10.60 8.64 3.40
C PRO A 320 9.46 7.83 2.77
N GLN A 321 9.45 6.50 2.92
CA GLN A 321 8.40 5.64 2.35
C GLN A 321 7.00 5.92 2.92
N MET A 322 6.89 6.43 4.14
CA MET A 322 5.59 6.88 4.69
C MET A 322 5.15 8.19 4.02
N VAL A 323 6.04 9.17 3.94
CA VAL A 323 5.78 10.48 3.31
C VAL A 323 5.44 10.31 1.83
N GLY A 324 6.19 9.48 1.11
CA GLY A 324 5.93 9.14 -0.29
C GLY A 324 4.57 8.49 -0.49
N GLN A 325 4.19 7.52 0.37
CA GLN A 325 2.87 6.90 0.27
C GLN A 325 1.75 7.91 0.55
N VAL A 326 1.90 8.78 1.55
CA VAL A 326 0.93 9.85 1.85
C VAL A 326 0.77 10.78 0.64
N MET A 327 1.87 11.20 0.02
CA MET A 327 1.82 12.04 -1.18
C MET A 327 1.14 11.33 -2.37
N TRP A 328 1.50 10.07 -2.62
CA TRP A 328 0.93 9.26 -3.69
C TRP A 328 -0.58 9.04 -3.53
N CYS A 329 -1.01 8.68 -2.31
CA CYS A 329 -2.42 8.51 -1.95
C CYS A 329 -3.22 9.81 -2.13
N LEU A 330 -2.67 10.95 -1.70
CA LEU A 330 -3.32 12.26 -1.84
C LEU A 330 -3.49 12.66 -3.32
N ALA A 331 -2.48 12.45 -4.17
CA ALA A 331 -2.60 12.74 -5.60
C ALA A 331 -3.62 11.81 -6.31
N HIS A 332 -3.62 10.51 -6.00
CA HIS A 332 -4.58 9.57 -6.58
C HIS A 332 -6.01 9.82 -6.10
N THR A 333 -6.21 10.12 -4.81
CA THR A 333 -7.50 10.57 -4.27
C THR A 333 -7.98 11.83 -4.97
N LEU A 334 -7.13 12.86 -5.09
CA LEU A 334 -7.49 14.12 -5.75
C LEU A 334 -7.86 13.92 -7.23
N TRP A 335 -7.15 13.05 -7.95
CA TRP A 335 -7.38 12.79 -9.37
C TRP A 335 -8.59 11.90 -9.67
N ILE A 336 -8.88 10.90 -8.82
CA ILE A 336 -9.97 9.94 -9.03
C ILE A 336 -11.28 10.45 -8.43
N GLY A 337 -11.24 10.97 -7.19
CA GLY A 337 -12.33 11.71 -6.58
C GLY A 337 -13.58 10.93 -6.15
N ASN A 338 -13.47 9.63 -5.86
CA ASN A 338 -14.57 8.79 -5.37
C ASN A 338 -14.31 8.17 -3.99
N SER A 339 -15.34 7.55 -3.41
CA SER A 339 -15.27 6.85 -2.12
C SER A 339 -14.27 5.70 -2.09
N VAL A 340 -14.09 4.94 -3.18
CA VAL A 340 -13.11 3.85 -3.25
C VAL A 340 -11.67 4.36 -3.17
N ALA A 341 -11.33 5.45 -3.88
CA ALA A 341 -10.00 6.08 -3.77
C ALA A 341 -9.74 6.69 -2.39
N VAL A 342 -10.77 7.25 -1.74
CA VAL A 342 -10.69 7.71 -0.34
C VAL A 342 -10.46 6.53 0.61
N ALA A 343 -11.22 5.43 0.48
CA ALA A 343 -11.08 4.25 1.32
C ALA A 343 -9.69 3.59 1.18
N ALA A 344 -9.23 3.39 -0.06
CA ALA A 344 -7.89 2.90 -0.35
C ALA A 344 -6.80 3.78 0.28
N SER A 345 -6.92 5.10 0.12
CA SER A 345 -5.94 6.06 0.63
C SER A 345 -5.93 6.17 2.15
N VAL A 346 -7.10 6.18 2.80
CA VAL A 346 -7.20 6.17 4.27
C VAL A 346 -6.57 4.89 4.84
N GLY A 347 -6.85 3.73 4.25
CA GLY A 347 -6.24 2.46 4.63
C GLY A 347 -4.71 2.47 4.48
N LEU A 348 -4.19 2.86 3.31
CA LEU A 348 -2.75 2.88 3.03
C LEU A 348 -2.00 3.93 3.85
N ILE A 349 -2.57 5.12 4.06
CA ILE A 349 -2.01 6.15 4.95
C ILE A 349 -1.97 5.64 6.38
N GLY A 350 -3.05 5.02 6.88
CA GLY A 350 -3.09 4.40 8.20
C GLY A 350 -2.03 3.32 8.37
N HIS A 351 -1.88 2.43 7.37
CA HIS A 351 -0.84 1.41 7.35
C HIS A 351 0.57 2.01 7.39
N HIS A 352 0.86 3.05 6.61
CA HIS A 352 2.20 3.64 6.55
C HIS A 352 2.56 4.50 7.78
N LEU A 353 1.58 5.16 8.40
CA LEU A 353 1.76 5.83 9.69
C LEU A 353 2.07 4.82 10.81
N PHE A 354 1.33 3.70 10.86
CA PHE A 354 1.67 2.58 11.75
C PHE A 354 3.02 1.95 11.41
N GLY A 355 3.34 1.84 10.11
CA GLY A 355 4.60 1.34 9.58
C GLY A 355 5.81 2.15 10.04
N ALA A 356 5.69 3.48 10.10
CA ALA A 356 6.72 4.38 10.62
C ALA A 356 6.98 4.13 12.12
N TRP A 357 5.92 4.19 12.95
CA TRP A 357 6.03 3.90 14.39
C TRP A 357 6.62 2.50 14.67
N ASN A 358 6.14 1.48 13.96
CA ASN A 358 6.63 0.12 14.12
C ASN A 358 8.06 -0.03 13.56
N GLY A 359 8.45 0.78 12.57
CA GLY A 359 9.81 0.89 12.07
C GLY A 359 10.77 1.36 13.16
N ASP A 360 10.50 2.51 13.75
CA ASP A 360 11.30 3.07 14.85
C ASP A 360 11.36 2.13 16.05
N ARG A 361 10.22 1.54 16.44
CA ARG A 361 10.16 0.55 17.53
C ARG A 361 11.10 -0.64 17.28
N ARG A 362 11.16 -1.17 16.04
CA ARG A 362 12.08 -2.28 15.68
C ARG A 362 13.53 -1.83 15.67
N LEU A 363 13.83 -0.64 15.13
CA LEU A 363 15.19 -0.12 15.08
C LEU A 363 15.72 0.18 16.49
N GLY A 364 14.91 0.77 17.37
CA GLY A 364 15.25 0.96 18.78
C GLY A 364 15.53 -0.35 19.51
N VAL A 365 14.73 -1.40 19.27
CA VAL A 365 14.95 -2.74 19.84
C VAL A 365 16.25 -3.39 19.33
N ARG A 366 16.57 -3.29 18.03
CA ARG A 366 17.77 -3.94 17.46
C ARG A 366 19.07 -3.15 17.70
N TYR A 367 19.04 -1.82 17.69
CA TYR A 367 20.23 -0.97 17.68
C TYR A 367 20.41 -0.08 18.92
N GLY A 368 19.39 0.05 19.78
CA GLY A 368 19.47 0.80 21.04
C GLY A 368 20.06 2.20 20.87
N LYS A 369 21.20 2.48 21.54
CA LYS A 369 21.86 3.79 21.52
C LYS A 369 22.27 4.28 20.13
N ALA A 370 22.55 3.37 19.18
CA ALA A 370 22.85 3.79 17.81
C ALA A 370 21.59 4.34 17.10
N PHE A 371 20.42 3.76 17.34
CA PHE A 371 19.16 4.31 16.83
C PHE A 371 18.75 5.59 17.59
N GLU A 372 18.92 5.68 18.91
CA GLU A 372 18.65 6.92 19.67
C GLU A 372 19.45 8.12 19.12
N ALA A 373 20.71 7.91 18.73
CA ALA A 373 21.55 8.94 18.11
C ALA A 373 20.97 9.40 16.77
N VAL A 374 20.66 8.46 15.87
CA VAL A 374 20.01 8.73 14.56
C VAL A 374 18.67 9.44 14.76
N GLU A 375 17.85 9.00 15.73
CA GLU A 375 16.56 9.59 16.03
C GLU A 375 16.69 11.05 16.48
N SER A 376 17.64 11.35 17.38
CA SER A 376 17.89 12.71 17.86
C SER A 376 18.25 13.70 16.74
N ARG A 377 18.87 13.23 15.65
CA ARG A 377 19.32 14.03 14.49
C ARG A 377 18.38 13.98 13.29
N THR A 378 17.24 13.29 13.38
CA THR A 378 16.28 13.12 12.27
C THR A 378 14.85 13.46 12.71
N SER A 379 13.88 13.35 11.80
CA SER A 379 12.46 13.65 12.07
C SER A 379 11.57 12.73 11.24
N ILE A 380 10.37 12.42 11.75
CA ILE A 380 9.30 11.79 10.97
C ILE A 380 8.67 12.82 10.01
N ILE A 381 8.46 14.05 10.50
CA ILE A 381 7.95 15.18 9.71
C ILE A 381 9.06 15.71 8.78
N PRO A 382 8.81 15.83 7.46
CA PRO A 382 9.76 16.39 6.50
C PRO A 382 10.36 17.74 6.92
N PHE A 383 11.66 17.90 6.69
CA PHE A 383 12.47 19.10 6.94
C PHE A 383 12.55 19.59 8.40
N ALA A 384 11.70 19.13 9.31
CA ALA A 384 11.66 19.66 10.68
C ALA A 384 13.00 19.54 11.41
N ALA A 385 13.73 18.42 11.28
CA ALA A 385 15.07 18.28 11.87
C ALA A 385 16.10 19.27 11.31
N ILE A 386 15.95 19.71 10.05
CA ILE A 386 16.82 20.72 9.42
C ILE A 386 16.45 22.11 9.95
N LEU A 387 15.16 22.41 10.09
CA LEU A 387 14.65 23.66 10.66
C LEU A 387 14.99 23.81 12.16
N ASP A 388 14.98 22.70 12.91
CA ASP A 388 15.44 22.62 14.29
C ASP A 388 16.98 22.76 14.43
N GLY A 389 17.74 22.72 13.33
CA GLY A 389 19.21 22.68 13.31
C GLY A 389 19.84 21.37 13.81
N ARG A 390 19.02 20.34 14.10
CA ARG A 390 19.45 19.00 14.57
C ARG A 390 20.07 18.17 13.45
N GLN A 391 19.57 18.35 12.24
CA GLN A 391 20.14 17.84 10.99
C GLN A 391 20.81 19.00 10.25
N LYS A 392 22.01 18.77 9.72
CA LYS A 392 22.78 19.79 8.98
C LYS A 392 23.00 19.30 7.55
N LEU A 393 22.71 20.17 6.58
CA LEU A 393 23.03 19.91 5.18
C LEU A 393 24.52 20.28 4.93
N PRO A 394 25.39 19.36 4.48
CA PRO A 394 26.72 19.73 4.00
C PRO A 394 26.61 20.61 2.75
N LYS A 395 27.66 21.38 2.40
CA LYS A 395 27.59 22.34 1.28
C LYS A 395 27.25 21.68 -0.07
N ASP A 396 27.61 20.41 -0.21
CA ASP A 396 27.43 19.60 -1.40
C ASP A 396 26.39 18.47 -1.22
N TYR A 397 25.44 18.63 -0.29
CA TYR A 397 24.32 17.70 -0.09
C TYR A 397 23.56 17.32 -1.37
N TYR A 398 23.54 18.20 -2.38
CA TYR A 398 22.93 17.92 -3.68
C TYR A 398 23.56 16.70 -4.39
N LYS A 399 24.83 16.37 -4.10
CA LYS A 399 25.50 15.16 -4.58
C LYS A 399 24.79 13.89 -4.14
N GLU A 400 24.16 13.90 -2.95
CA GLU A 400 23.42 12.76 -2.40
C GLU A 400 22.22 12.39 -3.29
N PHE A 401 21.62 13.37 -3.96
CA PHE A 401 20.39 13.23 -4.76
C PHE A 401 20.62 12.99 -6.26
N ILE A 402 21.86 13.09 -6.75
CA ILE A 402 22.24 12.79 -8.15
C ILE A 402 22.94 11.43 -8.31
N ARG A 403 22.94 10.61 -7.25
CA ARG A 403 23.51 9.25 -7.24
C ARG A 403 22.72 8.30 -8.15
N LEU A 404 23.38 7.23 -8.62
CA LEU A 404 22.78 6.25 -9.55
C LEU A 404 21.40 5.73 -9.11
N PRO A 405 21.11 5.45 -7.83
CA PRO A 405 19.78 4.98 -7.44
C PRO A 405 18.67 6.03 -7.66
N TYR A 406 18.94 7.34 -7.53
CA TYR A 406 17.96 8.38 -7.86
C TYR A 406 17.77 8.58 -9.37
N LEU A 407 18.82 8.39 -10.16
CA LEU A 407 18.71 8.31 -11.63
C LEU A 407 17.85 7.10 -12.04
N THR A 408 18.07 5.95 -11.39
CA THR A 408 17.27 4.73 -11.59
C THR A 408 15.81 4.94 -11.20
N ILE A 409 15.54 5.57 -10.05
CA ILE A 409 14.18 5.96 -9.62
C ILE A 409 13.55 6.92 -10.64
N THR A 410 14.31 7.86 -11.21
CA THR A 410 13.81 8.77 -12.27
C THR A 410 13.32 7.97 -13.49
N PHE A 411 14.15 7.06 -14.02
CA PHE A 411 13.76 6.22 -15.15
C PHE A 411 12.60 5.26 -14.81
N LEU A 412 12.57 4.68 -13.60
CA LEU A 412 11.46 3.84 -13.14
C LEU A 412 10.15 4.63 -12.99
N THR A 413 10.21 5.88 -12.53
CA THR A 413 9.03 6.76 -12.38
C THR A 413 8.44 7.13 -13.74
N LEU A 414 9.30 7.50 -14.69
CA LEU A 414 8.87 7.77 -16.07
C LEU A 414 8.35 6.49 -16.75
N GLY A 415 9.03 5.36 -16.58
CA GLY A 415 8.61 4.05 -17.08
C GLY A 415 7.24 3.63 -16.52
N ALA A 416 7.02 3.79 -15.21
CA ALA A 416 5.73 3.52 -14.57
C ALA A 416 4.60 4.43 -15.10
N TYR A 417 4.88 5.72 -15.35
CA TYR A 417 3.91 6.64 -15.95
C TYR A 417 3.52 6.20 -17.38
N PHE A 418 4.48 5.87 -18.24
CA PHE A 418 4.19 5.39 -19.59
C PHE A 418 3.57 3.98 -19.62
N ALA A 419 3.90 3.12 -18.65
CA ALA A 419 3.33 1.78 -18.50
C ALA A 419 1.96 1.77 -17.79
N HIS A 420 1.50 2.87 -17.20
CA HIS A 420 0.27 2.93 -16.43
C HIS A 420 -0.98 2.42 -17.20
N PRO A 421 -1.18 2.70 -18.52
CA PRO A 421 -2.25 2.09 -19.30
C PRO A 421 -2.10 0.56 -19.46
N LEU A 422 -0.86 0.06 -19.55
CA LEU A 422 -0.58 -1.38 -19.62
C LEU A 422 -0.88 -2.07 -18.29
N MET A 423 -0.58 -1.42 -17.16
CA MET A 423 -0.94 -1.91 -15.82
C MET A 423 -2.46 -2.03 -15.67
N GLN A 424 -3.22 -1.02 -16.12
CA GLN A 424 -4.69 -1.08 -16.13
C GLN A 424 -5.21 -2.20 -17.05
N ALA A 425 -4.65 -2.34 -18.25
CA ALA A 425 -5.04 -3.39 -19.20
C ALA A 425 -4.67 -4.81 -18.72
N ALA A 426 -3.58 -4.98 -17.97
CA ALA A 426 -3.20 -6.25 -17.36
C ALA A 426 -4.14 -6.60 -16.19
N SER A 427 -4.36 -5.64 -15.28
CA SER A 427 -5.28 -5.79 -14.13
C SER A 427 -6.70 -6.21 -14.56
N TYR A 428 -7.21 -5.60 -15.63
CA TYR A 428 -8.56 -5.87 -16.12
C TYR A 428 -8.74 -7.31 -16.65
N ARG A 429 -7.68 -7.96 -17.15
CA ARG A 429 -7.72 -9.37 -17.60
C ARG A 429 -7.83 -10.37 -16.43
N LEU A 430 -7.55 -9.92 -15.21
CA LEU A 430 -7.62 -10.76 -14.02
C LEU A 430 -9.06 -10.88 -13.52
N HIS A 431 -9.95 -9.92 -13.79
CA HIS A 431 -11.35 -9.96 -13.32
C HIS A 431 -11.47 -10.21 -11.81
N TRP A 432 -10.54 -9.61 -11.05
CA TRP A 432 -10.51 -9.52 -9.58
C TRP A 432 -11.17 -8.22 -9.12
#